data_AF-A0A9E0E2T8-F1
#
_entry.id   AF-A0A9E0E2T8-F1
#
_cell.length_a   1.000
_cell.length_b   1.000
_cell.length_c   1.000
_cell.angle_alpha   90.00
_cell.angle_beta   90.00
_cell.angle_gamma   90.00
#
_symmetry.space_group_name_H-M   'P 1'
#
loop_
_entity.id
_entity.type
_entity.pdbx_description
1 polymer ?
#
loop_
_entity_poly.entity_id
_entity_poly.type
_entity_poly.pdbx_seq_one_letter_code
_entity_poly.pdbx_strand_id
1 'polypeptide(L)'
;MRPHKSIMSLLGLPWLAVILGAADAPMLVPDVSQRQIDIQYSFKGAELLLFGAIVYPGGRPPGKNTDIVVVLKGPEQQIRMREKQKIAGIWVNADSMQFQSAPSFYAIASSRPLKTLADGRTAAIYELGINNIQLSPASLADTNAIGRFENGLMDLQGRKGLFVQAPGTVEITDGVLYRAHLPLSARAVVGDYTAETFLIQDGRVIAAAVRDIEVRKSGLERFVANAAEDWSLLYGLAAIAVAVLMGAAAGWIGRRV
;
A
#
# COMPACT_ATOMS: atom_id res chain seq x y z
N MET A 1 71.09 -4.29 -47.17
CA MET A 1 70.01 -3.36 -47.58
C MET A 1 68.69 -4.14 -47.60
N ARG A 2 67.70 -3.75 -46.80
CA ARG A 2 66.31 -4.28 -46.85
C ARG A 2 65.61 -3.82 -48.14
N PRO A 3 64.60 -4.56 -48.63
CA PRO A 3 63.20 -4.23 -48.27
C PRO A 3 62.33 -5.48 -48.01
N HIS A 4 61.66 -5.61 -46.86
CA HIS A 4 60.26 -5.22 -46.60
C HIS A 4 59.21 -5.88 -47.52
N LYS A 5 58.56 -6.95 -47.03
CA LYS A 5 57.15 -7.26 -47.34
C LYS A 5 56.48 -7.85 -46.10
N SER A 6 55.52 -7.10 -45.59
CA SER A 6 54.63 -7.43 -44.49
C SER A 6 53.62 -8.47 -44.95
N ILE A 7 53.38 -9.51 -44.14
CA ILE A 7 52.18 -10.36 -44.25
C ILE A 7 51.45 -10.25 -42.92
N MET A 8 50.33 -9.56 -42.99
CA MET A 8 49.36 -9.35 -41.93
C MET A 8 48.10 -10.08 -42.38
N SER A 9 47.70 -11.14 -41.66
CA SER A 9 46.40 -11.76 -41.88
C SER A 9 45.99 -12.69 -40.73
N LEU A 10 45.01 -12.19 -39.97
CA LEU A 10 43.77 -12.88 -39.59
C LEU A 10 43.86 -14.05 -38.60
N LEU A 11 43.66 -13.74 -37.32
CA LEU A 11 42.91 -14.58 -36.39
C LEU A 11 41.90 -13.68 -35.66
N GLY A 12 40.73 -13.54 -36.27
CA GLY A 12 39.63 -12.74 -35.77
C GLY A 12 38.95 -13.38 -34.56
N LEU A 13 38.58 -12.52 -33.61
CA LEU A 13 37.75 -12.81 -32.44
C LEU A 13 36.39 -13.42 -32.83
N PRO A 14 35.82 -14.33 -32.01
CA PRO A 14 34.39 -14.41 -31.83
C PRO A 14 34.06 -14.04 -30.38
N TRP A 15 34.05 -12.74 -30.07
CA TRP A 15 33.47 -12.20 -28.83
C TRP A 15 32.35 -11.23 -29.22
N LEU A 16 31.28 -11.72 -29.86
CA LEU A 16 30.10 -10.89 -30.10
C LEU A 16 28.85 -11.73 -30.39
N ALA A 17 28.31 -12.41 -29.37
CA ALA A 17 26.99 -13.05 -29.53
C ALA A 17 26.25 -13.30 -28.21
N VAL A 18 26.18 -12.34 -27.28
CA VAL A 18 25.24 -12.45 -26.14
C VAL A 18 24.74 -11.09 -25.65
N ILE A 19 23.98 -10.32 -26.44
CA ILE A 19 23.18 -9.18 -25.90
C ILE A 19 21.86 -8.99 -26.67
N LEU A 20 20.99 -10.01 -26.77
CA LEU A 20 19.68 -9.86 -27.43
C LEU A 20 18.47 -10.32 -26.59
N GLY A 21 18.64 -10.63 -25.29
CA GLY A 21 17.57 -11.20 -24.47
C GLY A 21 16.78 -10.26 -23.56
N ALA A 22 17.07 -8.96 -23.53
CA ALA A 22 16.57 -8.07 -22.45
C ALA A 22 15.38 -7.17 -22.82
N ALA A 23 14.82 -7.27 -24.03
CA ALA A 23 13.83 -6.29 -24.54
C ALA A 23 12.37 -6.76 -24.54
N ASP A 24 12.05 -7.96 -24.01
CA ASP A 24 10.77 -8.63 -24.30
C ASP A 24 9.79 -8.75 -23.11
N ALA A 25 10.01 -7.99 -22.02
CA ALA A 25 9.09 -7.96 -20.89
C ALA A 25 8.08 -6.80 -21.01
N PRO A 26 6.77 -7.03 -20.78
CA PRO A 26 5.79 -5.96 -20.69
C PRO A 26 6.12 -4.98 -19.56
N MET A 27 5.79 -3.70 -19.75
CA MET A 27 5.97 -2.66 -18.74
C MET A 27 4.61 -2.17 -18.24
N LEU A 28 4.51 -1.96 -16.92
CA LEU A 28 3.35 -1.32 -16.31
C LEU A 28 3.58 0.18 -16.14
N VAL A 29 2.60 0.97 -16.55
CA VAL A 29 2.58 2.42 -16.31
C VAL A 29 1.35 2.75 -15.45
N PRO A 30 1.42 2.53 -14.12
CA PRO A 30 0.35 2.90 -13.20
C PRO A 30 0.32 4.39 -12.92
N ASP A 31 -0.86 4.89 -12.60
CA ASP A 31 -1.10 6.13 -11.87
C ASP A 31 -2.30 5.98 -10.92
N VAL A 32 -2.47 6.95 -10.06
CA VAL A 32 -3.53 6.98 -9.04
C VAL A 32 -4.33 8.27 -9.16
N SER A 33 -5.64 8.21 -8.94
CA SER A 33 -6.52 9.38 -9.04
C SER A 33 -6.13 10.50 -8.09
N GLN A 34 -5.53 10.15 -6.95
CA GLN A 34 -5.05 11.08 -5.93
C GLN A 34 -3.74 10.55 -5.35
N ARG A 35 -2.67 11.33 -5.50
CA ARG A 35 -1.36 11.04 -4.89
C ARG A 35 -1.24 11.57 -3.46
N GLN A 36 -2.17 12.44 -3.06
CA GLN A 36 -2.27 12.95 -1.70
C GLN A 36 -3.71 12.86 -1.23
N ILE A 37 -3.89 12.33 -0.01
CA ILE A 37 -5.18 12.21 0.64
C ILE A 37 -5.12 12.95 1.97
N ASP A 38 -6.12 13.79 2.15
CA ASP A 38 -6.20 14.75 3.23
C ASP A 38 -7.28 14.30 4.23
N ILE A 39 -6.85 13.72 5.35
CA ILE A 39 -7.74 13.24 6.41
C ILE A 39 -8.07 14.40 7.35
N GLN A 40 -9.33 14.81 7.33
CA GLN A 40 -9.94 15.81 8.23
C GLN A 40 -10.80 15.13 9.30
N TYR A 41 -11.25 15.89 10.32
CA TYR A 41 -12.10 15.35 11.41
C TYR A 41 -13.37 14.64 10.91
N SER A 42 -13.92 15.07 9.77
CA SER A 42 -15.12 14.49 9.15
C SER A 42 -14.81 13.44 8.07
N PHE A 43 -13.60 12.88 8.02
CA PHE A 43 -13.22 11.90 7.00
C PHE A 43 -14.07 10.63 7.13
N LYS A 44 -14.79 10.27 6.06
CA LYS A 44 -15.68 9.10 6.00
C LYS A 44 -15.08 7.92 5.23
N GLY A 45 -13.79 7.98 4.92
CA GLY A 45 -13.15 7.12 3.94
C GLY A 45 -13.10 7.79 2.57
N ALA A 46 -12.39 7.15 1.65
CA ALA A 46 -12.27 7.57 0.26
C ALA A 46 -12.31 6.34 -0.64
N GLU A 47 -12.55 6.57 -1.93
CA GLU A 47 -12.39 5.53 -2.95
C GLU A 47 -11.27 5.96 -3.88
N LEU A 48 -10.27 5.10 -4.01
CA LEU A 48 -9.10 5.37 -4.84
C LEU A 48 -9.23 4.61 -6.15
N LEU A 49 -9.16 5.35 -7.25
CA LEU A 49 -9.08 4.80 -8.58
C LEU A 49 -7.60 4.65 -8.94
N LEU A 50 -7.17 3.40 -9.09
CA LEU A 50 -5.85 3.03 -9.56
C LEU A 50 -6.00 2.55 -11.00
N PHE A 51 -5.23 3.12 -11.90
CA PHE A 51 -5.37 2.86 -13.32
C PHE A 51 -4.03 2.92 -14.02
N GLY A 52 -3.99 2.41 -15.24
CA GLY A 52 -2.77 2.48 -16.02
C GLY A 52 -2.85 1.71 -17.31
N ALA A 53 -1.71 1.65 -17.97
CA ALA A 53 -1.54 0.90 -19.21
C ALA A 53 -0.48 -0.19 -19.06
N ILE A 54 -0.69 -1.29 -19.78
CA ILE A 54 0.27 -2.36 -20.02
C ILE A 54 0.90 -2.09 -21.37
N VAL A 55 2.20 -1.80 -21.38
CA VAL A 55 2.97 -1.56 -22.60
C VAL A 55 3.65 -2.86 -22.99
N TYR A 56 3.16 -3.49 -24.05
CA TYR A 56 3.74 -4.72 -24.59
C TYR A 56 4.85 -4.43 -25.60
N PRO A 57 5.96 -5.20 -25.57
CA PRO A 57 6.93 -5.23 -26.65
C PRO A 57 6.22 -5.54 -27.98
N GLY A 58 6.49 -4.75 -29.02
CA GLY A 58 5.81 -4.88 -30.32
C GLY A 58 4.40 -4.28 -30.41
N GLY A 59 3.91 -3.63 -29.33
CA GLY A 59 2.71 -2.79 -29.35
C GLY A 59 1.37 -3.54 -29.45
N ARG A 60 1.35 -4.85 -29.22
CA ARG A 60 0.12 -5.67 -29.23
C ARG A 60 0.02 -6.53 -27.97
N PRO A 61 -1.17 -6.67 -27.38
CA PRO A 61 -1.39 -7.63 -26.30
C PRO A 61 -1.01 -9.05 -26.75
N PRO A 62 -0.41 -9.86 -25.87
CA PRO A 62 -0.11 -11.25 -26.15
C PRO A 62 -1.42 -12.01 -26.37
N GLY A 63 -1.40 -13.05 -27.20
CA GLY A 63 -2.55 -13.96 -27.35
C GLY A 63 -2.86 -14.81 -26.09
N LYS A 64 -2.18 -14.56 -24.98
CA LYS A 64 -2.37 -15.19 -23.68
C LYS A 64 -3.14 -14.25 -22.77
N ASN A 65 -4.01 -14.80 -21.94
CA ASN A 65 -4.70 -14.04 -20.90
C ASN A 65 -3.67 -13.43 -19.94
N THR A 66 -3.79 -12.13 -19.71
CA THR A 66 -3.02 -11.39 -18.71
C THR A 66 -3.95 -10.86 -17.64
N ASP A 67 -3.48 -10.89 -16.41
CA ASP A 67 -4.23 -10.48 -15.25
C ASP A 67 -3.51 -9.38 -14.50
N ILE A 68 -4.30 -8.56 -13.81
CA ILE A 68 -3.79 -7.47 -13.00
C ILE A 68 -4.23 -7.70 -11.56
N VAL A 69 -3.29 -7.50 -10.65
CA VAL A 69 -3.54 -7.41 -9.22
C VAL A 69 -3.02 -6.07 -8.74
N VAL A 70 -3.83 -5.35 -7.98
CA VAL A 70 -3.48 -4.08 -7.38
C VAL A 70 -3.58 -4.22 -5.87
N VAL A 71 -2.51 -3.86 -5.17
CA VAL A 71 -2.40 -3.90 -3.71
C VAL A 71 -2.16 -2.48 -3.19
N LEU A 72 -2.99 -2.04 -2.25
CA LEU A 72 -2.81 -0.81 -1.51
C LEU A 72 -2.38 -1.16 -0.08
N LYS A 73 -1.16 -0.79 0.29
CA LYS A 73 -0.61 -1.01 1.64
C LYS A 73 -0.42 0.33 2.35
N GLY A 74 -0.80 0.38 3.62
CA GLY A 74 -0.48 1.51 4.50
C GLY A 74 0.86 1.31 5.21
N PRO A 75 1.29 2.31 6.01
CA PRO A 75 2.55 2.24 6.73
C PRO A 75 2.60 1.03 7.67
N GLU A 76 3.78 0.42 7.79
CA GLU A 76 4.02 -0.69 8.71
C GLU A 76 4.00 -0.22 10.17
N GLN A 77 3.47 -1.08 11.04
CA GLN A 77 3.34 -0.82 12.47
C GLN A 77 3.75 -2.04 13.29
N GLN A 78 4.46 -1.75 14.37
CA GLN A 78 4.68 -2.71 15.43
C GLN A 78 3.40 -2.81 16.28
N ILE A 79 2.78 -3.99 16.32
CA ILE A 79 1.54 -4.21 17.07
C ILE A 79 1.68 -5.35 18.07
N ARG A 80 1.00 -5.23 19.22
CA ARG A 80 0.88 -6.30 20.21
C ARG A 80 -0.56 -6.79 20.26
N MET A 81 -0.78 -7.99 19.73
CA MET A 81 -2.07 -8.66 19.79
C MET A 81 -2.20 -9.43 21.11
N ARG A 82 -3.39 -9.39 21.71
CA ARG A 82 -3.73 -10.16 22.92
C ARG A 82 -4.92 -11.05 22.65
N GLU A 83 -4.81 -12.32 23.00
CA GLU A 83 -5.90 -13.27 22.94
C GLU A 83 -6.68 -13.22 24.25
N LYS A 84 -7.99 -12.99 24.14
CA LYS A 84 -8.89 -13.01 25.30
C LYS A 84 -9.51 -14.39 25.44
N GLN A 85 -9.39 -14.96 26.63
CA GLN A 85 -10.04 -16.22 27.00
C GLN A 85 -10.93 -16.00 28.22
N LYS A 86 -12.02 -16.75 28.31
CA LYS A 86 -12.90 -16.73 29.47
C LYS A 86 -12.46 -17.82 30.44
N ILE A 87 -11.90 -17.43 31.58
CA ILE A 87 -11.44 -18.34 32.64
C ILE A 87 -12.25 -18.05 33.90
N ALA A 88 -12.84 -19.08 34.50
CA ALA A 88 -13.70 -18.95 35.70
C ALA A 88 -14.78 -17.84 35.57
N GLY A 89 -15.36 -17.68 34.38
CA GLY A 89 -16.40 -16.68 34.12
C GLY A 89 -15.90 -15.27 33.75
N ILE A 90 -14.60 -15.00 33.86
CA ILE A 90 -14.01 -13.67 33.65
C ILE A 90 -13.18 -13.67 32.36
N TRP A 91 -13.24 -12.58 31.60
CA TRP A 91 -12.38 -12.38 30.44
C TRP A 91 -10.99 -11.96 30.90
N VAL A 92 -9.99 -12.76 30.56
CA VAL A 92 -8.59 -12.47 30.83
C VAL A 92 -7.80 -12.47 29.53
N ASN A 93 -6.74 -11.66 29.48
CA ASN A 93 -5.77 -11.72 28.40
C ASN A 93 -4.88 -12.93 28.67
N ALA A 94 -5.20 -14.07 28.06
CA ALA A 94 -4.55 -15.34 28.34
C ALA A 94 -3.20 -15.46 27.64
N ASP A 95 -3.06 -14.84 26.47
CA ASP A 95 -1.86 -14.95 25.65
C ASP A 95 -1.62 -13.65 24.84
N SER A 96 -0.41 -13.45 24.34
CA SER A 96 -0.07 -12.28 23.52
C SER A 96 1.05 -12.54 22.53
N MET A 97 0.92 -11.96 21.34
CA MET A 97 1.91 -12.01 20.26
C MET A 97 2.25 -10.60 19.81
N GLN A 98 3.52 -10.36 19.48
CA GLN A 98 3.98 -9.09 18.91
C GLN A 98 4.39 -9.30 17.45
N PHE A 99 3.89 -8.43 16.58
CA PHE A 99 4.23 -8.37 15.16
C PHE A 99 5.01 -7.09 14.90
N GLN A 100 6.10 -7.19 14.14
CA GLN A 100 7.01 -6.06 13.90
C GLN A 100 6.62 -5.24 12.67
N SER A 101 6.03 -5.89 11.66
CA SER A 101 5.77 -5.32 10.34
C SER A 101 4.33 -5.55 9.90
N ALA A 102 3.36 -5.23 10.77
CA ALA A 102 1.96 -5.35 10.39
C ALA A 102 1.52 -4.09 9.62
N PRO A 103 1.01 -4.19 8.39
CA PRO A 103 0.51 -3.02 7.67
C PRO A 103 -0.70 -2.44 8.41
N SER A 104 -0.74 -1.13 8.57
CA SER A 104 -1.87 -0.42 9.17
C SER A 104 -3.16 -0.52 8.34
N PHE A 105 -3.02 -0.74 7.04
CA PHE A 105 -4.09 -0.91 6.07
C PHE A 105 -3.61 -1.83 4.94
N TYR A 106 -4.49 -2.70 4.43
CA TYR A 106 -4.20 -3.56 3.29
C TYR A 106 -5.47 -3.76 2.47
N ALA A 107 -5.46 -3.38 1.20
CA ALA A 107 -6.56 -3.68 0.29
C ALA A 107 -6.02 -4.24 -1.01
N ILE A 108 -6.65 -5.30 -1.52
CA ILE A 108 -6.24 -5.94 -2.77
C ILE A 108 -7.43 -6.11 -3.70
N ALA A 109 -7.23 -5.73 -4.96
CA ALA A 109 -8.16 -5.93 -6.05
C ALA A 109 -7.49 -6.79 -7.13
N SER A 110 -8.25 -7.68 -7.76
CA SER A 110 -7.73 -8.54 -8.82
C SER A 110 -8.70 -8.72 -9.97
N SER A 111 -8.21 -9.04 -11.17
CA SER A 111 -9.06 -9.27 -12.36
C SER A 111 -9.85 -10.57 -12.27
N ARG A 112 -9.32 -11.59 -11.58
CA ARG A 112 -9.96 -12.89 -11.30
C ARG A 112 -9.65 -13.33 -9.87
N PRO A 113 -10.28 -14.38 -9.32
CA PRO A 113 -9.96 -14.87 -7.98
C PRO A 113 -8.47 -15.19 -7.81
N LEU A 114 -7.83 -14.68 -6.75
CA LEU A 114 -6.37 -14.74 -6.54
C LEU A 114 -5.79 -16.16 -6.64
N LYS A 115 -6.52 -17.17 -6.14
CA LYS A 115 -6.14 -18.59 -6.22
C LYS A 115 -5.99 -19.13 -7.66
N THR A 116 -6.57 -18.44 -8.64
CA THR A 116 -6.49 -18.79 -10.07
C THR A 116 -5.48 -17.94 -10.84
N LEU A 117 -5.00 -16.87 -10.21
CA LEU A 117 -4.07 -15.91 -10.81
C LEU A 117 -2.62 -16.26 -10.51
N ALA A 118 -2.31 -16.49 -9.23
CA ALA A 118 -0.96 -16.73 -8.76
C ALA A 118 -0.85 -18.13 -8.14
N ASP A 119 0.26 -18.81 -8.38
CA ASP A 119 0.59 -20.00 -7.61
C ASP A 119 0.95 -19.64 -6.16
N GLY A 120 0.96 -20.63 -5.25
CA GLY A 120 1.20 -20.37 -3.82
C GLY A 120 2.54 -19.68 -3.55
N ARG A 121 3.56 -19.97 -4.37
CA ARG A 121 4.88 -19.36 -4.25
C ARG A 121 4.85 -17.89 -4.65
N THR A 122 4.28 -17.56 -5.80
CA THR A 122 4.13 -16.18 -6.28
C THR A 122 3.27 -15.39 -5.32
N ALA A 123 2.17 -15.97 -4.84
CA ALA A 123 1.29 -15.31 -3.89
C ALA A 123 2.00 -15.01 -2.55
N ALA A 124 2.90 -15.87 -2.07
CA ALA A 124 3.70 -15.61 -0.88
C ALA A 124 4.79 -14.54 -1.13
N ILE A 125 5.51 -14.61 -2.25
CA ILE A 125 6.61 -13.67 -2.57
C ILE A 125 6.11 -12.23 -2.72
N TYR A 126 4.97 -12.06 -3.38
CA TYR A 126 4.38 -10.75 -3.66
C TYR A 126 3.24 -10.38 -2.70
N GLU A 127 3.07 -11.15 -1.62
CA GLU A 127 2.03 -10.92 -0.59
C GLU A 127 0.62 -10.75 -1.17
N LEU A 128 0.27 -11.56 -2.17
CA LEU A 128 -1.00 -11.46 -2.88
C LEU A 128 -2.10 -12.15 -2.07
N GLY A 129 -2.93 -11.35 -1.41
CA GLY A 129 -4.05 -11.81 -0.59
C GLY A 129 -3.75 -11.69 0.91
N ILE A 130 -4.82 -11.53 1.70
CA ILE A 130 -4.70 -11.26 3.14
C ILE A 130 -3.92 -12.35 3.87
N ASN A 131 -4.04 -13.61 3.43
CA ASN A 131 -3.39 -14.75 4.06
C ASN A 131 -1.88 -14.86 3.76
N ASN A 132 -1.36 -14.02 2.85
CA ASN A 132 0.04 -14.04 2.41
C ASN A 132 0.80 -12.80 2.89
N ILE A 133 0.20 -11.95 3.73
CA ILE A 133 0.85 -10.78 4.33
C ILE A 133 1.93 -11.24 5.31
N GLN A 134 3.14 -10.71 5.18
CA GLN A 134 4.23 -11.01 6.10
C GLN A 134 4.14 -10.10 7.33
N LEU A 135 3.88 -10.68 8.51
CA LEU A 135 3.65 -9.92 9.74
C LEU A 135 4.87 -9.84 10.67
N SER A 136 5.93 -10.60 10.39
CA SER A 136 7.20 -10.63 11.15
C SER A 136 6.98 -10.79 12.67
N PRO A 137 6.57 -11.98 13.15
CA PRO A 137 6.37 -12.22 14.58
C PRO A 137 7.68 -12.09 15.37
N ALA A 138 7.63 -11.42 16.52
CA ALA A 138 8.80 -11.09 17.33
C ALA A 138 9.32 -12.26 18.19
N SER A 139 8.48 -13.24 18.49
CA SER A 139 8.82 -14.38 19.34
C SER A 139 9.04 -15.65 18.53
N LEU A 140 10.01 -16.46 18.94
CA LEU A 140 10.18 -17.84 18.51
C LEU A 140 9.08 -18.72 19.14
N ALA A 141 7.84 -18.53 18.70
CA ALA A 141 6.71 -19.38 19.05
C ALA A 141 6.62 -20.57 18.08
N ASP A 142 5.86 -21.61 18.44
CA ASP A 142 5.58 -22.70 17.51
C ASP A 142 4.75 -22.19 16.32
N THR A 143 4.82 -22.91 15.19
CA THR A 143 4.11 -22.54 13.96
C THR A 143 2.60 -22.47 14.13
N ASN A 144 2.01 -23.31 15.00
CA ASN A 144 0.56 -23.32 15.23
C ASN A 144 0.09 -22.06 15.97
N ALA A 145 0.85 -21.62 16.97
CA ALA A 145 0.59 -20.41 17.74
C ALA A 145 0.70 -19.19 16.83
N ILE A 146 1.77 -19.10 16.02
CA ILE A 146 1.93 -18.03 15.03
C ILE A 146 0.72 -17.99 14.10
N GLY A 147 0.37 -19.11 13.45
CA GLY A 147 -0.77 -19.17 12.54
C GLY A 147 -2.10 -18.81 13.20
N ARG A 148 -2.34 -19.21 14.46
CA ARG A 148 -3.53 -18.82 15.23
C ARG A 148 -3.60 -17.29 15.42
N PHE A 149 -2.51 -16.65 15.82
CA PHE A 149 -2.45 -15.21 16.01
C PHE A 149 -2.54 -14.42 14.69
N GLU A 150 -1.90 -14.89 13.63
CA GLU A 150 -1.98 -14.27 12.30
C GLU A 150 -3.41 -14.31 11.76
N ASN A 151 -4.06 -15.48 11.80
CA ASN A 151 -5.46 -15.60 11.38
C ASN A 151 -6.40 -14.72 12.21
N GLY A 152 -6.20 -14.68 13.53
CA GLY A 152 -6.99 -13.83 14.41
C GLY A 152 -6.77 -12.33 14.15
N LEU A 153 -5.55 -11.92 13.81
CA LEU A 153 -5.25 -10.55 13.40
C LEU A 153 -5.94 -10.21 12.09
N MET A 154 -5.84 -11.09 11.09
CA MET A 154 -6.47 -10.91 9.79
C MET A 154 -8.00 -10.79 9.91
N ASP A 155 -8.64 -11.64 10.72
CA ASP A 155 -10.08 -11.54 11.02
C ASP A 155 -10.43 -10.21 11.71
N LEU A 156 -9.65 -9.81 12.73
CA LEU A 156 -9.88 -8.55 13.44
C LEU A 156 -9.75 -7.32 12.53
N GLN A 157 -8.73 -7.29 11.68
CA GLN A 157 -8.51 -6.18 10.73
C GLN A 157 -9.53 -6.19 9.59
N GLY A 158 -9.98 -7.38 9.15
CA GLY A 158 -11.08 -7.54 8.21
C GLY A 158 -12.38 -6.95 8.75
N ARG A 159 -12.75 -7.26 10.00
CA ARG A 159 -13.96 -6.70 10.65
C ARG A 159 -13.89 -5.19 10.84
N LYS A 160 -12.69 -4.62 11.01
CA LYS A 160 -12.49 -3.16 11.09
C LYS A 160 -12.57 -2.46 9.72
N GLY A 161 -12.60 -3.23 8.63
CA GLY A 161 -12.50 -2.73 7.26
C GLY A 161 -11.13 -2.18 6.93
N LEU A 162 -10.08 -2.65 7.61
CA LEU A 162 -8.69 -2.26 7.33
C LEU A 162 -8.02 -3.23 6.35
N PHE A 163 -8.42 -4.51 6.40
CA PHE A 163 -7.96 -5.54 5.47
C PHE A 163 -9.11 -5.92 4.53
N VAL A 164 -8.98 -5.62 3.24
CA VAL A 164 -10.05 -5.79 2.24
C VAL A 164 -9.56 -6.61 1.05
N GLN A 165 -10.38 -7.57 0.61
CA GLN A 165 -10.15 -8.36 -0.61
C GLN A 165 -11.32 -8.18 -1.57
N ALA A 166 -11.04 -7.70 -2.77
CA ALA A 166 -12.01 -7.45 -3.83
C ALA A 166 -11.62 -8.24 -5.11
N PRO A 167 -11.84 -9.57 -5.14
CA PRO A 167 -11.55 -10.36 -6.33
C PRO A 167 -12.55 -10.06 -7.45
N GLY A 168 -12.06 -9.97 -8.69
CA GLY A 168 -12.89 -9.74 -9.88
C GLY A 168 -13.32 -8.29 -10.09
N THR A 169 -12.73 -7.32 -9.39
CA THR A 169 -13.08 -5.89 -9.50
C THR A 169 -12.12 -5.08 -10.36
N VAL A 170 -11.02 -5.69 -10.82
CA VAL A 170 -10.11 -5.05 -11.77
C VAL A 170 -10.62 -5.30 -13.17
N GLU A 171 -10.87 -4.22 -13.90
CA GLU A 171 -11.31 -4.28 -15.29
C GLU A 171 -10.12 -4.04 -16.21
N ILE A 172 -9.98 -4.89 -17.23
CA ILE A 172 -8.96 -4.76 -18.27
C ILE A 172 -9.68 -4.51 -19.60
N THR A 173 -9.42 -3.37 -20.22
CA THR A 173 -9.99 -2.96 -21.51
C THR A 173 -8.97 -3.18 -22.62
N ASP A 174 -9.38 -3.89 -23.67
CA ASP A 174 -8.57 -4.24 -24.85
C ASP A 174 -7.23 -4.91 -24.53
N GLY A 175 -7.10 -5.51 -23.35
CA GLY A 175 -5.85 -6.10 -22.87
C GLY A 175 -4.75 -5.08 -22.57
N VAL A 176 -5.00 -3.77 -22.65
CA VAL A 176 -3.97 -2.72 -22.53
C VAL A 176 -4.22 -1.82 -21.34
N LEU A 177 -5.46 -1.37 -21.14
CA LEU A 177 -5.80 -0.45 -20.05
C LEU A 177 -6.39 -1.21 -18.89
N TYR A 178 -6.02 -0.86 -17.68
CA TYR A 178 -6.65 -1.41 -16.49
C TYR A 178 -7.13 -0.30 -15.55
N ARG A 179 -8.17 -0.62 -14.79
CA ARG A 179 -8.66 0.20 -13.69
C ARG A 179 -9.10 -0.67 -12.53
N ALA A 180 -8.86 -0.18 -11.33
CA ALA A 180 -9.20 -0.83 -10.08
C ALA A 180 -9.68 0.23 -9.09
N HIS A 181 -10.76 -0.09 -8.38
CA HIS A 181 -11.29 0.74 -7.31
C HIS A 181 -10.95 0.09 -5.97
N LEU A 182 -10.18 0.78 -5.14
CA LEU A 182 -9.83 0.33 -3.80
C LEU A 182 -10.39 1.29 -2.76
N PRO A 183 -11.17 0.79 -1.77
CA PRO A 183 -11.63 1.64 -0.70
C PRO A 183 -10.46 1.99 0.22
N LEU A 184 -10.40 3.23 0.68
CA LEU A 184 -9.60 3.65 1.82
C LEU A 184 -10.53 3.85 3.01
N SER A 185 -10.32 3.07 4.07
CA SER A 185 -11.18 3.10 5.27
C SER A 185 -11.16 4.47 5.96
N ALA A 186 -12.27 4.87 6.56
CA ALA A 186 -12.33 6.00 7.48
C ALA A 186 -11.37 5.86 8.68
N ARG A 187 -10.92 4.64 8.97
CA ARG A 187 -9.95 4.31 10.02
C ARG A 187 -8.50 4.29 9.52
N ALA A 188 -8.25 4.67 8.28
CA ALA A 188 -6.90 4.83 7.75
C ALA A 188 -6.09 5.80 8.62
N VAL A 189 -4.81 5.50 8.79
CA VAL A 189 -3.89 6.32 9.58
C VAL A 189 -3.12 7.26 8.66
N VAL A 190 -2.56 8.32 9.23
CA VAL A 190 -1.64 9.21 8.51
C VAL A 190 -0.32 8.49 8.27
N GLY A 191 0.26 8.68 7.09
CA GLY A 191 1.55 8.10 6.68
C GLY A 191 1.61 7.82 5.18
N ASP A 192 2.69 7.16 4.77
CA ASP A 192 2.92 6.80 3.37
C ASP A 192 2.25 5.47 3.03
N TYR A 193 1.51 5.48 1.94
CA TYR A 193 0.82 4.33 1.39
C TYR A 193 1.45 3.97 0.05
N THR A 194 1.55 2.67 -0.24
CA THR A 194 2.04 2.17 -1.53
C THR A 194 0.93 1.47 -2.29
N ALA A 195 0.82 1.83 -3.56
CA ALA A 195 -0.03 1.21 -4.54
C ALA A 195 0.84 0.36 -5.47
N GLU A 196 0.87 -0.94 -5.23
CA GLU A 196 1.62 -1.93 -5.99
C GLU A 196 0.71 -2.56 -7.05
N THR A 197 1.11 -2.49 -8.32
CA THR A 197 0.42 -3.17 -9.42
C THR A 197 1.28 -4.30 -9.95
N PHE A 198 0.70 -5.48 -10.09
CA PHE A 198 1.34 -6.69 -10.59
C PHE A 198 0.63 -7.18 -11.85
N LEU A 199 1.41 -7.39 -12.91
CA LEU A 199 0.98 -8.06 -14.13
C LEU A 199 1.30 -9.53 -14.01
N ILE A 200 0.28 -10.36 -14.09
CA ILE A 200 0.37 -11.80 -13.91
C ILE A 200 0.04 -12.51 -15.22
N GLN A 201 0.88 -13.49 -15.56
CA GLN A 201 0.68 -14.37 -16.69
C GLN A 201 1.16 -15.78 -16.31
N ASP A 202 0.37 -16.80 -16.64
CA ASP A 202 0.68 -18.22 -16.38
C ASP A 202 1.08 -18.50 -14.91
N GLY A 203 0.41 -17.87 -13.94
CA GLY A 203 0.66 -18.08 -12.51
C GLY A 203 1.79 -17.24 -11.91
N ARG A 204 2.50 -16.44 -12.72
CA ARG A 204 3.71 -15.70 -12.33
C ARG A 204 3.58 -14.20 -12.58
N VAL A 205 4.22 -13.41 -11.73
CA VAL A 205 4.38 -11.96 -11.95
C VAL A 205 5.44 -11.73 -13.03
N ILE A 206 5.06 -11.06 -14.11
CA ILE A 206 5.96 -10.71 -15.23
C ILE A 206 6.34 -9.23 -15.25
N ALA A 207 5.57 -8.37 -14.58
CA ALA A 207 5.90 -6.97 -14.37
C ALA A 207 5.29 -6.49 -13.05
N ALA A 208 5.97 -5.55 -12.40
CA ALA A 208 5.50 -4.88 -11.20
C ALA A 208 5.79 -3.38 -11.28
N ALA A 209 4.92 -2.56 -10.73
CA ALA A 209 5.15 -1.13 -10.63
C ALA A 209 4.49 -0.58 -9.35
N VAL A 210 5.12 0.43 -8.75
CA VAL A 210 4.68 1.00 -7.47
C VAL A 210 4.39 2.49 -7.64
N ARG A 211 3.37 2.97 -6.93
CA ARG A 211 3.04 4.38 -6.77
C ARG A 211 2.86 4.72 -5.31
N ASP A 212 3.50 5.80 -4.89
CA ASP A 212 3.38 6.29 -3.53
C ASP A 212 2.17 7.24 -3.42
N ILE A 213 1.43 7.10 -2.33
CA ILE A 213 0.28 7.91 -1.98
C ILE A 213 0.52 8.45 -0.57
N GLU A 214 0.50 9.76 -0.43
CA GLU A 214 0.75 10.38 0.86
C GLU A 214 -0.56 10.70 1.57
N VAL A 215 -0.78 10.09 2.73
CA VAL A 215 -1.96 10.35 3.55
C VAL A 215 -1.56 11.29 4.67
N ARG A 216 -2.04 12.54 4.61
CA ARG A 216 -1.71 13.59 5.58
C ARG A 216 -2.93 14.02 6.37
N LYS A 217 -2.67 14.55 7.56
CA LYS A 217 -3.68 15.30 8.30
C LYS A 217 -3.89 16.67 7.64
N SER A 218 -5.13 17.06 7.43
CA SER A 218 -5.48 18.39 6.95
C SER A 218 -6.69 18.97 7.70
N GLY A 219 -6.94 20.27 7.52
CA GLY A 219 -8.05 20.98 8.16
C GLY A 219 -7.62 22.04 9.17
N LEU A 220 -8.56 22.46 10.03
CA LEU A 220 -8.38 23.53 11.02
C LEU A 220 -7.14 23.32 11.91
N GLU A 221 -6.85 22.08 12.28
CA GLU A 221 -5.70 21.77 13.13
C GLU A 221 -4.37 22.11 12.46
N ARG A 222 -4.22 21.81 11.17
CA ARG A 222 -3.00 22.17 10.41
C ARG A 222 -2.93 23.67 10.17
N PHE A 223 -4.06 24.33 9.93
CA PHE A 223 -4.11 25.79 9.85
C PHE A 223 -3.68 26.45 11.16
N VAL A 224 -4.19 25.98 12.30
CA VAL A 224 -3.82 26.48 13.63
C VAL A 224 -2.34 26.22 13.92
N ALA A 225 -1.84 25.01 13.63
CA ALA A 225 -0.44 24.68 13.80
C ALA A 225 0.47 25.57 12.94
N ASN A 226 0.18 25.72 11.65
CA ASN A 226 0.95 26.57 10.75
C ASN A 226 0.86 28.05 11.16
N ALA A 227 -0.32 28.55 11.54
CA ALA A 227 -0.48 29.93 12.01
C ALA A 227 0.30 30.21 13.30
N ALA A 228 0.38 29.22 14.20
CA ALA A 228 1.16 29.31 15.43
C ALA A 228 2.67 29.25 15.18
N GLU A 229 3.13 28.46 14.20
CA GLU A 229 4.55 28.32 13.88
C GLU A 229 5.05 29.50 13.02
N ASP A 230 4.37 29.79 11.91
CA ASP A 230 4.79 30.80 10.94
C ASP A 230 4.53 32.22 11.48
N TRP A 231 3.38 32.46 12.13
CA TRP A 231 2.93 33.77 12.62
C TRP A 231 2.67 33.79 14.14
N SER A 232 3.58 33.18 14.91
CA SER A 232 3.48 32.96 16.37
C SER A 232 2.99 34.16 17.19
N LEU A 233 3.51 35.36 16.94
CA LEU A 233 3.11 36.59 17.63
C LEU A 233 1.65 36.99 17.34
N LEU A 234 1.24 37.00 16.07
CA LEU A 234 -0.13 37.35 15.67
C LEU A 234 -1.13 36.30 16.16
N TYR A 235 -0.76 35.03 16.07
CA TYR A 235 -1.55 33.92 16.59
C TYR A 235 -1.76 34.06 18.11
N GLY A 236 -0.70 34.34 18.87
CA GLY A 236 -0.78 34.56 20.31
C GLY A 236 -1.71 35.72 20.68
N LEU A 237 -1.61 36.86 20.00
CA LEU A 237 -2.50 38.01 20.21
C LEU A 237 -3.96 37.67 19.88
N ALA A 238 -4.21 36.98 18.77
CA ALA A 238 -5.54 36.52 18.40
C ALA A 238 -6.13 35.56 19.45
N ALA A 239 -5.32 34.61 19.94
CA ALA A 239 -5.73 33.66 20.97
C ALA A 239 -6.10 34.37 22.29
N ILE A 240 -5.30 35.35 22.72
CA ILE A 240 -5.60 36.17 23.90
C ILE A 240 -6.91 36.94 23.69
N ALA A 241 -7.09 37.57 22.53
CA ALA A 241 -8.30 38.31 22.21
C ALA A 241 -9.55 37.41 22.27
N VAL A 242 -9.49 36.20 21.70
CA VAL A 242 -10.57 35.21 21.78
C VAL A 242 -10.84 34.79 23.23
N ALA A 243 -9.81 34.52 24.03
CA ALA A 243 -9.97 34.14 25.43
C ALA A 243 -10.66 35.25 26.26
N VAL A 244 -10.25 36.51 26.07
CA VAL A 244 -10.87 37.67 26.74
C VAL A 244 -12.33 37.83 26.32
N LEU A 245 -12.63 37.70 25.03
CA LEU A 245 -14.00 37.77 24.50
C LEU A 245 -14.89 36.66 25.07
N MET A 246 -14.38 35.42 25.11
CA MET A 246 -15.12 34.29 25.70
C MET A 246 -15.34 34.48 27.20
N GLY A 247 -14.34 34.94 27.95
CA GLY A 247 -14.46 35.23 29.38
C GLY A 247 -15.48 36.34 29.66
N ALA A 248 -15.47 37.42 28.87
CA ALA A 248 -16.43 38.50 28.97
C ALA A 248 -17.86 38.04 28.62
N ALA A 249 -18.02 37.23 27.57
CA ALA A 249 -19.31 36.66 27.18
C ALA A 249 -19.88 35.73 28.26
N ALA A 250 -19.06 34.81 28.78
CA ALA A 250 -19.46 33.92 29.88
C ALA A 250 -19.85 34.72 31.13
N GLY A 251 -19.07 35.75 31.50
CA GLY A 251 -19.41 36.64 32.61
C GLY A 251 -20.67 37.47 32.37
N TRP A 252 -21.00 37.81 31.13
CA TRP A 252 -22.26 38.50 30.80
C TRP A 252 -23.47 37.58 30.87
N ILE A 253 -23.35 36.34 30.38
CA ILE A 253 -24.41 35.32 30.46
C ILE A 253 -24.66 34.90 31.92
N GLY A 254 -23.60 34.63 32.69
CA GLY A 254 -23.71 34.22 34.10
C GLY A 254 -24.24 35.31 35.03
N ARG A 255 -24.30 36.57 34.58
CA ARG A 255 -24.99 37.66 35.29
C ARG A 255 -26.48 37.75 34.98
N ARG A 256 -26.96 37.01 33.97
CA ARG A 256 -28.36 37.02 33.48
C ARG A 256 -29.12 35.74 33.80
N VAL A 257 -28.44 34.70 34.31
CA VAL A 257 -29.02 33.49 34.89
C VAL A 257 -29.02 33.64 36.41
#